data_AF-A0A1I0SFE5-F1
#
_entry.id   AF-A0A1I0SFE5-F1
#
_cell.length_a   1.000
_cell.length_b   1.000
_cell.length_c   1.000
_cell.angle_alpha   90.00
_cell.angle_beta   90.00
_cell.angle_gamma   90.00
#
_symmetry.space_group_name_H-M   'P 1'
#
loop_
_entity.id
_entity.type
_entity.pdbx_description
1 polymer ?
#
loop_
_entity_poly.entity_id
_entity_poly.type
_entity_poly.pdbx_seq_one_letter_code
_entity_poly.pdbx_strand_id
1 'polypeptide(L)'
;MDTEKEAVDLYILNRAVKGDVVVTQDIGLASMLVCRGVHVISPRGKVYEDGEMDGVLHFRYLQAKQRRQGVYRKGMKRFSDQDRRAFLQNFEKILSKLEGK
;
A
#
# COMPACT_ATOMS: atom_id res chain seq x y z
N MET A 1 18.27 5.39 17.01
CA MET A 1 18.68 5.14 15.62
C MET A 1 17.58 4.30 15.00
N ASP A 2 16.67 4.93 14.25
CA ASP A 2 15.59 4.27 13.49
C ASP A 2 15.90 4.19 11.99
N THR A 3 17.10 4.62 11.58
CA THR A 3 17.50 4.80 10.18
C THR A 3 17.47 3.53 9.34
N GLU A 4 17.70 2.35 9.93
CA GLU A 4 17.66 1.09 9.19
C GLU A 4 16.24 0.66 8.79
N LYS A 5 15.24 0.90 9.65
CA LYS A 5 13.85 0.49 9.36
C LYS A 5 13.25 1.29 8.20
N GLU A 6 13.62 2.55 8.07
CA GLU A 6 13.11 3.46 7.04
C GLU A 6 13.97 3.46 5.77
N ALA A 7 15.18 2.87 5.80
CA ALA A 7 16.10 2.88 4.67
C ALA A 7 15.49 2.27 3.39
N VAL A 8 14.72 1.19 3.53
CA VAL A 8 14.04 0.54 2.40
C VAL A 8 12.96 1.44 1.81
N ASP A 9 12.13 2.03 2.68
CA ASP A 9 11.06 2.94 2.25
C ASP A 9 11.65 4.17 1.54
N LEU A 10 12.68 4.78 2.12
CA LEU A 10 13.40 5.90 1.52
C LEU A 10 14.03 5.52 0.17
N TYR A 11 14.63 4.34 0.07
CA TYR A 11 15.19 3.87 -1.18
C TYR A 11 14.13 3.69 -2.27
N ILE A 12 12.98 3.09 -1.94
CA ILE A 12 11.86 2.92 -2.87
C ILE A 12 11.32 4.29 -3.28
N LEU A 13 11.08 5.19 -2.32
CA LEU A 13 10.59 6.55 -2.59
C LEU A 13 11.53 7.36 -3.50
N ASN A 14 12.84 7.16 -3.36
CA ASN A 14 13.82 7.88 -4.15
C ASN A 14 13.95 7.35 -5.57
N ARG A 15 13.61 6.08 -5.82
CA ARG A 15 13.75 5.45 -7.14
C ARG A 15 12.46 5.32 -7.91
N ALA A 16 11.32 5.22 -7.22
CA ALA A 16 10.03 5.09 -7.87
C ALA A 16 9.65 6.40 -8.56
N VAL A 17 9.31 6.29 -9.84
CA VAL A 17 8.89 7.42 -10.68
C VAL A 17 7.47 7.22 -11.19
N LYS A 18 6.86 8.30 -11.68
CA LYS A 18 5.50 8.28 -12.23
C LYS A 18 5.38 7.18 -13.29
N GLY A 19 4.35 6.34 -13.16
CA GLY A 19 4.10 5.21 -14.06
C GLY A 19 4.67 3.87 -13.58
N ASP A 20 5.58 3.87 -12.59
CA ASP A 20 6.02 2.63 -11.95
C ASP A 20 4.86 1.95 -11.22
N VAL A 21 5.02 0.64 -10.99
CA VAL A 21 4.09 -0.16 -10.18
C VAL A 21 4.82 -0.69 -8.96
N VAL A 22 4.34 -0.34 -7.76
CA VAL A 22 4.89 -0.80 -6.49
C VAL A 22 3.90 -1.71 -5.78
N VAL A 23 4.39 -2.84 -5.30
CA VAL A 23 3.62 -3.76 -4.46
C VAL A 23 4.01 -3.55 -3.00
N THR A 24 3.10 -3.04 -2.16
CA THR A 24 3.37 -2.87 -0.71
C THR A 24 2.13 -3.03 0.15
N GLN A 25 2.33 -3.52 1.36
CA GLN A 25 1.30 -3.59 2.41
C GLN A 25 1.39 -2.40 3.38
N ASP A 26 2.43 -1.58 3.28
CA ASP A 26 2.55 -0.38 4.11
C ASP A 26 1.78 0.78 3.49
N ILE A 27 0.73 1.19 4.20
CA ILE A 27 -0.11 2.34 3.84
C ILE A 27 0.69 3.65 3.83
N GLY A 28 1.68 3.84 4.72
CA GLY A 28 2.46 5.08 4.76
C GLY A 28 3.33 5.23 3.51
N LEU A 29 4.01 4.15 3.11
CA LEU A 29 4.74 4.11 1.85
C LEU A 29 3.79 4.27 0.65
N ALA A 30 2.64 3.57 0.68
CA ALA A 30 1.66 3.65 -0.39
C ALA A 30 1.11 5.07 -0.59
N SER A 31 0.78 5.79 0.49
CA SER A 31 0.29 7.17 0.39
C SER A 31 1.32 8.08 -0.26
N MET A 32 2.59 8.00 0.17
CA MET A 32 3.66 8.82 -0.40
C MET A 32 3.91 8.53 -1.88
N LEU A 33 3.84 7.26 -2.30
CA LEU A 33 4.05 6.85 -3.68
C LEU A 33 2.88 7.25 -4.60
N VAL A 34 1.64 7.09 -4.14
CA VAL A 34 0.45 7.47 -4.90
C VAL A 34 0.43 8.97 -5.20
N CYS A 35 0.79 9.83 -4.24
CA CYS A 35 0.90 11.27 -4.47
C CYS A 35 1.97 11.63 -5.53
N ARG A 36 2.91 10.74 -5.83
CA ARG A 36 3.94 10.90 -6.89
C ARG A 36 3.51 10.33 -8.24
N GLY A 37 2.27 9.84 -8.37
CA GLY A 37 1.75 9.24 -9.60
C GLY A 37 2.29 7.82 -9.86
N VAL A 38 2.75 7.14 -8.82
CA VAL A 38 3.13 5.71 -8.86
C VAL A 38 1.86 4.88 -8.65
N HIS A 39 1.71 3.79 -9.42
CA HIS A 39 0.64 2.83 -9.19
C HIS A 39 1.00 1.94 -8.00
N VAL A 40 0.14 1.88 -6.98
CA VAL A 40 0.42 1.09 -5.78
C VAL A 40 -0.67 0.05 -5.55
N ILE A 41 -0.26 -1.19 -5.28
CA ILE A 41 -1.15 -2.31 -4.99
C ILE A 41 -0.63 -3.11 -3.79
N SER A 42 -1.53 -3.63 -2.95
CA SER A 42 -1.15 -4.57 -1.90
C SER A 42 -1.01 -5.99 -2.44
N PRO A 43 -0.25 -6.88 -1.78
CA PRO A 43 -0.22 -8.30 -2.11
C PRO A 43 -1.59 -9.02 -2.10
N ARG A 44 -2.63 -8.40 -1.51
CA ARG A 44 -4.01 -8.91 -1.51
C ARG A 44 -4.91 -8.29 -2.57
N GLY A 45 -4.33 -7.52 -3.48
CA GLY A 45 -5.05 -6.93 -4.60
C GLY A 45 -5.79 -5.63 -4.32
N LYS A 46 -5.69 -5.07 -3.10
CA LYS A 46 -6.16 -3.69 -2.86
C LYS A 46 -5.29 -2.73 -3.68
N VAL A 47 -5.90 -2.00 -4.60
CA VAL A 47 -5.27 -0.85 -5.27
C VAL A 47 -5.43 0.37 -4.39
N TYR A 48 -4.41 1.20 -4.37
CA TYR A 48 -4.34 2.40 -3.57
C TYR A 48 -4.48 3.62 -4.48
N GLU A 49 -5.42 4.50 -4.17
CA GLU A 49 -5.74 5.71 -4.93
C GLU A 49 -5.71 6.94 -4.02
N ASP A 50 -5.35 8.10 -4.59
CA ASP A 50 -5.05 9.32 -3.83
C ASP A 50 -6.26 9.79 -2.99
N GLY A 51 -7.46 9.76 -3.58
CA GLY A 51 -8.70 10.18 -2.93
C GLY A 51 -9.12 9.34 -1.73
N GLU A 52 -8.55 8.15 -1.52
CA GLU A 52 -8.84 7.30 -0.38
C GLU A 52 -7.80 7.41 0.75
N MET A 53 -6.65 8.05 0.50
CA MET A 53 -5.50 7.98 1.41
C MET A 53 -5.73 8.65 2.75
N ASP A 54 -6.37 9.82 2.76
CA ASP A 54 -6.67 10.55 4.00
C ASP A 54 -7.52 9.71 4.96
N GLY A 55 -8.55 9.03 4.42
CA GLY A 55 -9.39 8.12 5.19
C GLY A 55 -8.63 6.90 5.72
N VAL A 56 -7.74 6.33 4.91
CA VAL A 56 -6.93 5.17 5.29
C VAL A 56 -5.89 5.54 6.36
N LEU A 57 -5.24 6.70 6.26
CA LEU A 57 -4.30 7.22 7.26
C LEU A 57 -5.01 7.55 8.57
N HIS A 58 -6.16 8.22 8.49
CA HIS A 58 -6.99 8.50 9.66
C HIS A 58 -7.40 7.20 10.38
N PHE A 59 -7.85 6.19 9.65
CA PHE A 59 -8.18 4.89 10.23
C PHE A 59 -6.96 4.22 10.88
N ARG A 60 -5.76 4.28 10.28
CA ARG A 60 -4.53 3.77 10.94
C ARG A 60 -4.23 4.49 12.24
N TYR A 61 -4.37 5.82 12.27
CA TYR A 61 -4.17 6.61 13.48
C TYR A 61 -5.13 6.17 14.60
N LEU A 62 -6.42 6.01 14.26
CA LEU A 62 -7.43 5.51 15.21
C LEU A 62 -7.07 4.11 15.74
N GLN A 63 -6.63 3.20 14.87
CA GLN A 63 -6.19 1.85 15.27
C GLN A 63 -4.96 1.89 16.19
N ALA A 64 -4.01 2.78 15.92
CA ALA A 64 -2.84 2.96 16.78
C ALA A 64 -3.25 3.52 18.15
N LYS A 65 -4.20 4.46 18.19
CA LYS A 65 -4.77 4.98 19.43
C LYS A 65 -5.48 3.89 20.23
N GLN A 66 -6.28 3.03 19.58
CA GLN A 66 -6.95 1.89 20.20
C GLN A 66 -5.95 0.90 20.83
N ARG A 67 -4.85 0.57 20.12
CA ARG A 67 -3.80 -0.30 20.67
C ARG A 67 -3.13 0.28 21.91
N ARG A 68 -2.88 1.60 21.95
CA ARG A 68 -2.34 2.29 23.14
C ARG A 68 -3.29 2.21 24.34
N GLN A 69 -4.58 2.03 24.10
CA GLN A 69 -5.62 1.83 25.12
C GLN A 69 -5.82 0.33 25.47
N GLY A 70 -4.95 -0.56 24.99
CA GLY A 70 -5.06 -2.00 25.22
C GLY A 70 -6.08 -2.72 24.33
N VAL A 71 -6.72 -2.02 23.38
CA VAL A 71 -7.69 -2.62 22.46
C VAL A 71 -6.97 -3.13 21.22
N TYR A 72 -6.81 -4.45 21.14
CA TYR A 72 -6.22 -5.13 20.00
C TYR A 72 -7.31 -5.74 19.13
N ARG A 73 -7.35 -5.37 17.85
CA ARG A 73 -8.20 -6.06 16.88
C ARG A 73 -7.55 -7.36 16.44
N LYS A 74 -8.39 -8.31 16.00
CA LYS A 74 -7.93 -9.52 15.32
C LYS A 74 -7.02 -9.12 14.15
N GLY A 75 -5.86 -9.76 14.06
CA GLY A 75 -4.90 -9.51 12.98
C GLY A 75 -5.48 -9.78 11.60
N MET A 76 -4.72 -9.48 10.54
CA MET A 76 -5.14 -9.80 9.18
C MET A 76 -5.55 -11.27 9.08
N LYS A 77 -6.66 -11.51 8.38
CA LYS A 77 -7.12 -12.86 8.07
C LYS A 77 -5.99 -13.61 7.36
N ARG A 78 -5.97 -14.95 7.42
CA ARG A 78 -5.04 -15.74 6.60
C ARG A 78 -5.17 -15.34 5.13
N PHE A 79 -4.07 -15.40 4.40
CA PHE A 79 -4.09 -15.18 2.95
C PHE A 79 -4.95 -16.25 2.29
N SER A 80 -5.73 -15.87 1.29
CA SER A 80 -6.73 -16.74 0.65
C SER A 80 -6.57 -16.74 -0.86
N ASP A 81 -7.16 -17.74 -1.53
CA ASP A 81 -7.22 -17.78 -2.99
C ASP A 81 -7.99 -16.59 -3.56
N GLN A 82 -8.93 -16.04 -2.80
CA GLN A 82 -9.62 -14.82 -3.18
C GLN A 82 -8.67 -13.62 -3.22
N ASP A 83 -7.76 -13.50 -2.24
CA ASP A 83 -6.74 -12.45 -2.23
C ASP A 83 -5.80 -12.59 -3.45
N ARG A 84 -5.40 -13.82 -3.79
CA ARG A 84 -4.59 -14.11 -4.98
C ARG A 84 -5.31 -13.70 -6.26
N ARG A 85 -6.58 -14.08 -6.42
CA ARG A 85 -7.40 -13.70 -7.60
C ARG A 85 -7.56 -12.19 -7.71
N ALA A 86 -7.85 -11.52 -6.60
CA ALA A 86 -7.97 -10.07 -6.57
C ALA A 86 -6.66 -9.38 -6.96
N PHE A 87 -5.52 -9.88 -6.46
CA PHE A 87 -4.21 -9.39 -6.86
C PHE A 87 -3.96 -9.54 -8.36
N LEU A 88 -4.12 -10.74 -8.90
CA LEU A 88 -3.90 -11.00 -10.34
C LEU A 88 -4.78 -10.09 -11.20
N GLN A 89 -6.08 -10.04 -10.92
CA GLN A 89 -7.02 -9.26 -11.71
C GLN A 89 -6.67 -7.76 -11.71
N ASN A 90 -6.34 -7.19 -10.55
CA ASN A 90 -6.07 -5.77 -10.46
C ASN A 90 -4.66 -5.43 -10.94
N PHE A 91 -3.68 -6.31 -10.72
CA PHE A 91 -2.33 -6.14 -11.24
C PHE A 91 -2.31 -6.17 -12.77
N GLU A 92 -3.02 -7.12 -13.38
CA GLU A 92 -3.21 -7.20 -14.84
C GLU A 92 -3.85 -5.92 -15.38
N LYS A 93 -4.94 -5.44 -14.76
CA LYS A 93 -5.56 -4.15 -15.14
C LYS A 93 -4.61 -2.96 -15.06
N ILE A 94 -3.69 -2.94 -14.10
CA ILE A 94 -2.67 -1.87 -14.01
C ILE A 94 -1.71 -2.01 -15.20
N LEU A 95 -1.17 -3.21 -15.44
CA LEU A 95 -0.21 -3.44 -16.51
C LEU A 95 -0.82 -3.18 -17.90
N SER A 96 -2.05 -3.60 -18.17
CA SER A 96 -2.72 -3.33 -19.46
C SER A 96 -2.95 -1.84 -19.72
N LYS A 97 -3.01 -0.98 -18.70
CA LYS A 97 -3.08 0.48 -18.87
C LYS A 97 -1.72 1.13 -19.15
N LEU A 98 -0.64 0.38 -18.93
CA LEU A 98 0.74 0.79 -19.15
C LEU A 98 1.29 0.23 -20.46
N GLU A 99 0.77 -0.91 -20.94
CA GLU A 99 1.09 -1.43 -22.27
C GLU A 99 0.80 -0.38 -23.36
N GLY A 100 1.82 -0.08 -24.18
CA GLY A 100 1.74 0.85 -25.30
C GLY A 100 1.94 2.34 -24.96
N LYS A 101 2.34 2.67 -23.73
CA LYS A 101 2.82 4.02 -23.35
C LYS A 101 4.32 4.19 -23.50
#